data_AF-A0A2E9TEK0-F1
#
_entry.id   AF-A0A2E9TEK0-F1
#
_cell.length_a   1.000
_cell.length_b   1.000
_cell.length_c   1.000
_cell.angle_alpha   90.00
_cell.angle_beta   90.00
_cell.angle_gamma   90.00
#
_symmetry.space_group_name_H-M   'P 1'
#
loop_
_entity.id
_entity.type
_entity.pdbx_description
1 polymer ?
#
loop_
_entity_poly.entity_id
_entity_poly.type
_entity_poly.pdbx_seq_one_letter_code
_entity_poly.pdbx_strand_id
1 'polypeptide(L)'
;MEYRTLGRTGLKVSLLGYGTGGSRKFGTTTGGTAEGRQAFVRRALDLGVNFFDTAGGYGESETYLGETLAGEPRDSYVLETKWDGGAFLKWGGIGLTESVERSLVRMRTDHVDVFLFHMIDAPVYEIHRDRFYPEVARLKEQGKIRHLGFTQTIKREPKFEGVMKALEGDPGLWDVVMLKYGIMNQWAAKAALPLAKKHDIGIVNMAVVRTTLTDPVAMRERLDEWRADGTISSDALNGDAPFDWLVDGDVGSVAEAAYRFGAAQDPMSTVLTGTSNIEHLEANVAALERGPLPDADAARLVELLGGSWSPD
;
A
#
# COMPACT_ATOMS: atom_id res chain seq x y z
N MET A 1 -3.95 -6.49 17.83
CA MET A 1 -3.13 -6.00 16.71
C MET A 1 -1.78 -6.69 16.69
N GLU A 2 -1.41 -7.29 15.55
CA GLU A 2 -0.06 -7.81 15.29
C GLU A 2 0.86 -6.66 14.82
N TYR A 3 2.13 -6.67 15.26
CA TYR A 3 3.15 -5.71 14.80
C TYR A 3 4.33 -6.42 14.16
N ARG A 4 4.73 -5.97 12.97
CA ARG A 4 5.87 -6.51 12.22
C ARG A 4 6.98 -5.48 12.09
N THR A 5 8.21 -5.95 11.91
CA THR A 5 9.32 -5.05 11.55
C THR A 5 9.17 -4.63 10.09
N LEU A 6 9.29 -3.34 9.81
CA LEU A 6 9.33 -2.81 8.44
C LEU A 6 10.74 -2.96 7.85
N GLY A 7 11.14 -4.19 7.51
CA GLY A 7 12.47 -4.53 6.98
C GLY A 7 13.62 -3.94 7.81
N ARG A 8 14.65 -3.46 7.12
CA ARG A 8 15.86 -2.86 7.73
C ARG A 8 15.63 -1.54 8.48
N THR A 9 14.43 -0.96 8.42
CA THR A 9 14.13 0.29 9.15
C THR A 9 14.15 0.10 10.66
N GLY A 10 13.86 -1.13 11.13
CA GLY A 10 13.67 -1.42 12.55
C GLY A 10 12.33 -0.92 13.13
N LEU A 11 11.53 -0.18 12.36
CA LEU A 11 10.22 0.31 12.80
C LEU A 11 9.25 -0.85 13.03
N LYS A 12 8.47 -0.79 14.11
CA LYS A 12 7.39 -1.73 14.40
C LYS A 12 6.07 -1.16 13.90
N VAL A 13 5.52 -1.76 12.86
CA VAL A 13 4.29 -1.31 12.20
C VAL A 13 3.15 -2.31 12.42
N SER A 14 1.95 -1.81 12.65
CA SER A 14 0.74 -2.63 12.74
C SER A 14 0.51 -3.36 11.42
N LEU A 15 0.06 -4.62 11.48
CA LEU A 15 -0.19 -5.42 10.29
C LEU A 15 -1.22 -4.76 9.36
N LEU A 16 -2.23 -4.10 9.92
CA LEU A 16 -3.08 -3.17 9.19
C LEU A 16 -2.54 -1.76 9.34
N GLY A 17 -2.21 -1.09 8.23
CA GLY A 17 -1.97 0.34 8.16
C GLY A 17 -3.19 1.08 7.63
N TYR A 18 -3.32 2.36 7.98
CA TYR A 18 -4.40 3.21 7.50
C TYR A 18 -3.91 4.15 6.39
N GLY A 19 -4.39 3.94 5.17
CA GLY A 19 -4.09 4.77 4.01
C GLY A 19 -5.17 5.81 3.74
N THR A 20 -4.78 7.06 3.56
CA THR A 20 -5.71 8.17 3.30
C THR A 20 -5.98 8.43 1.81
N GLY A 21 -5.34 7.65 0.93
CA GLY A 21 -5.50 7.74 -0.53
C GLY A 21 -6.66 6.93 -1.12
N GLY A 22 -6.46 6.45 -2.36
CA GLY A 22 -7.39 5.53 -3.04
C GLY A 22 -8.67 6.16 -3.57
N SER A 23 -9.69 5.33 -3.85
CA SER A 23 -10.99 5.77 -4.41
C SER A 23 -11.82 6.58 -3.42
N ARG A 24 -11.61 6.36 -2.12
CA ARG A 24 -12.32 7.06 -1.04
C ARG A 24 -11.66 8.36 -0.61
N LYS A 25 -10.36 8.56 -0.92
CA LYS A 25 -9.57 9.78 -0.64
C LYS A 25 -9.87 10.35 0.75
N PHE A 26 -9.70 9.52 1.77
CA PHE A 26 -10.00 9.86 3.16
C PHE A 26 -11.45 10.36 3.37
N GLY A 27 -12.42 9.71 2.75
CA GLY A 27 -13.85 10.06 2.81
C GLY A 27 -14.26 11.31 2.01
N THR A 28 -13.36 11.96 1.27
CA THR A 28 -13.72 13.17 0.48
C THR A 28 -14.65 12.86 -0.69
N THR A 29 -14.54 11.67 -1.30
CA THR A 29 -15.42 11.26 -2.40
C THR A 29 -16.78 10.72 -1.92
N THR A 30 -16.98 10.60 -0.62
CA THR A 30 -18.21 10.08 0.00
C THR A 30 -18.93 11.14 0.83
N GLY A 31 -18.55 12.41 0.71
CA GLY A 31 -19.14 13.50 1.48
C GLY A 31 -18.77 13.53 2.97
N GLY A 32 -17.67 12.88 3.37
CA GLY A 32 -17.23 12.86 4.77
C GLY A 32 -16.80 14.24 5.29
N THR A 33 -17.21 14.57 6.52
CA THR A 33 -16.80 15.80 7.21
C THR A 33 -15.37 15.69 7.76
N ALA A 34 -14.79 16.82 8.18
CA ALA A 34 -13.49 16.83 8.85
C ALA A 34 -13.55 16.03 10.16
N GLU A 35 -14.60 16.21 10.95
CA GLU A 35 -14.81 15.50 12.22
C GLU A 35 -14.92 13.99 12.00
N GLY A 36 -15.62 13.57 10.94
CA GLY A 36 -15.70 12.17 10.55
C GLY A 36 -14.34 11.58 10.20
N ARG A 37 -13.51 12.32 9.43
CA ARG A 37 -12.12 11.94 9.12
C ARG A 37 -11.28 11.73 10.38
N GLN A 38 -11.33 12.67 11.32
CA GLN A 38 -10.60 12.55 12.57
C GLN A 38 -11.09 11.37 13.42
N ALA A 39 -12.40 11.09 13.41
CA ALA A 39 -12.96 9.93 14.11
C ALA A 39 -12.43 8.61 13.56
N PHE A 40 -12.18 8.48 12.25
CA PHE A 40 -11.55 7.28 11.69
C PHE A 40 -10.13 7.08 12.19
N VAL A 41 -9.32 8.13 12.22
CA VAL A 41 -7.93 8.03 12.71
C VAL A 41 -7.90 7.69 14.19
N ARG A 42 -8.75 8.32 15.02
CA ARG A 42 -8.89 7.97 16.44
C ARG A 42 -9.31 6.50 16.62
N ARG A 43 -10.31 6.05 15.85
CA ARG A 43 -10.74 4.65 15.92
C ARG A 43 -9.65 3.68 15.47
N ALA A 44 -8.85 4.04 14.47
CA ALA A 44 -7.71 3.23 14.04
C ALA A 44 -6.68 3.10 15.17
N LEU A 45 -6.35 4.21 15.85
CA LEU A 45 -5.48 4.21 17.04
C LEU A 45 -6.04 3.32 18.16
N ASP A 46 -7.34 3.43 18.47
CA ASP A 46 -8.01 2.60 19.48
C ASP A 46 -7.91 1.09 19.17
N LEU A 47 -7.87 0.74 17.88
CA LEU A 47 -7.70 -0.65 17.40
C LEU A 47 -6.22 -1.08 17.35
N GLY A 48 -5.28 -0.21 17.75
CA GLY A 48 -3.84 -0.46 17.77
C GLY A 48 -3.14 -0.18 16.43
N VAL A 49 -3.81 0.40 15.44
CA VAL A 49 -3.16 0.81 14.19
C VAL A 49 -2.17 1.93 14.49
N ASN A 50 -0.92 1.75 14.09
CA ASN A 50 0.13 2.76 14.29
C ASN A 50 0.78 3.22 12.98
N PHE A 51 0.48 2.59 11.84
CA PHE A 51 1.05 2.98 10.55
C PHE A 51 0.04 3.80 9.73
N PHE A 52 0.39 5.03 9.39
CA PHE A 52 -0.47 5.94 8.63
C PHE A 52 0.22 6.38 7.33
N ASP A 53 -0.43 6.10 6.19
CA ASP A 53 0.04 6.47 4.85
C ASP A 53 -0.79 7.64 4.27
N THR A 54 -0.12 8.70 3.82
CA THR A 54 -0.71 9.86 3.14
C THR A 54 0.15 10.31 1.96
N ALA A 55 -0.16 11.42 1.30
CA ALA A 55 0.69 12.02 0.27
C ALA A 55 0.47 13.52 0.13
N GLY A 56 1.50 14.26 -0.29
CA GLY A 56 1.39 15.71 -0.54
C GLY A 56 0.39 16.09 -1.64
N GLY A 57 0.03 15.13 -2.50
CA GLY A 57 -0.98 15.26 -3.56
C GLY A 57 -2.40 14.88 -3.14
N TYR A 58 -2.63 14.39 -1.92
CA TYR A 58 -3.96 13.90 -1.46
C TYR A 58 -4.82 15.01 -0.83
N GLY A 59 -4.96 16.15 -1.53
CA GLY A 59 -5.73 17.29 -1.03
C GLY A 59 -5.32 17.71 0.38
N GLU A 60 -6.29 17.80 1.30
CA GLU A 60 -6.08 18.18 2.71
C GLU A 60 -5.79 17.00 3.64
N SER A 61 -5.47 15.81 3.09
CA SER A 61 -5.27 14.62 3.93
C SER A 61 -4.14 14.78 4.95
N GLU A 62 -3.03 15.39 4.58
CA GLU A 62 -1.90 15.64 5.50
C GLU A 62 -2.33 16.56 6.65
N THR A 63 -3.10 17.61 6.36
CA THR A 63 -3.63 18.56 7.34
C THR A 63 -4.51 17.85 8.37
N TYR A 64 -5.49 17.08 7.90
CA TYR A 64 -6.42 16.36 8.79
C TYR A 64 -5.72 15.28 9.63
N LEU A 65 -4.76 14.58 9.04
CA LEU A 65 -3.98 13.57 9.76
C LEU A 65 -3.12 14.23 10.84
N GLY A 66 -2.41 15.32 10.50
CA GLY A 66 -1.64 16.10 11.46
C GLY A 66 -2.47 16.70 12.59
N GLU A 67 -3.65 17.21 12.28
CA GLU A 67 -4.61 17.69 13.29
C GLU A 67 -5.03 16.62 14.27
N THR A 68 -5.24 15.39 13.79
CA THR A 68 -5.69 14.29 14.65
C THR A 68 -4.56 13.73 15.49
N LEU A 69 -3.37 13.57 14.90
CA LEU A 69 -2.20 12.96 15.55
C LEU A 69 -1.44 13.93 16.47
N ALA A 70 -1.67 15.24 16.38
CA ALA A 70 -0.95 16.23 17.20
C ALA A 70 -1.10 16.05 18.72
N GLY A 71 -2.14 15.32 19.18
CA GLY A 71 -2.34 14.98 20.59
C GLY A 71 -1.65 13.68 21.03
N GLU A 72 -1.17 12.87 20.10
CA GLU A 72 -0.56 11.57 20.36
C GLU A 72 0.96 11.70 20.54
N PRO A 73 1.60 10.86 21.39
CA PRO A 73 3.05 10.82 21.47
C PRO A 73 3.66 10.50 20.10
N ARG A 74 4.59 11.32 19.59
CA ARG A 74 5.13 11.18 18.22
C ARG A 74 5.72 9.80 17.93
N ASP A 75 6.34 9.17 18.92
CA ASP A 75 6.95 7.84 18.79
C ASP A 75 5.93 6.67 18.92
N SER A 76 4.65 6.96 19.16
CA SER A 76 3.59 5.95 19.22
C SER A 76 3.07 5.53 17.84
N TYR A 77 3.40 6.28 16.78
CA TYR A 77 2.96 6.02 15.41
C TYR A 77 4.07 6.22 14.39
N VAL A 78 3.90 5.57 13.24
CA VAL A 78 4.75 5.66 12.05
C VAL A 78 3.99 6.41 10.97
N LEU A 79 4.59 7.48 10.46
CA LEU A 79 4.00 8.36 9.46
C LEU A 79 4.74 8.27 8.13
N GLU A 80 3.99 7.94 7.09
CA GLU A 80 4.46 7.83 5.71
C GLU A 80 3.81 8.90 4.83
N THR A 81 4.62 9.63 4.05
CA THR A 81 4.12 10.53 2.98
C THR A 81 4.94 10.38 1.71
N LYS A 82 4.47 11.00 0.62
CA LYS A 82 5.02 10.82 -0.73
C LYS A 82 5.09 12.12 -1.51
N TRP A 83 6.08 12.20 -2.39
CA TRP A 83 6.22 13.27 -3.38
C TRP A 83 5.96 12.78 -4.80
N ASP A 84 5.13 13.52 -5.53
CA ASP A 84 4.79 13.26 -6.93
C ASP A 84 5.83 13.88 -7.88
N GLY A 85 6.95 13.17 -8.04
CA GLY A 85 8.01 13.54 -8.98
C GLY A 85 7.56 13.51 -10.44
N GLY A 86 6.58 12.69 -10.79
CA GLY A 86 6.01 12.63 -12.14
C GLY A 86 5.31 13.93 -12.52
N ALA A 87 4.47 14.47 -11.63
CA ALA A 87 3.84 15.77 -11.82
C ALA A 87 4.88 16.91 -11.90
N PHE A 88 5.93 16.84 -11.09
CA PHE A 88 7.04 17.79 -11.17
C PHE A 88 7.73 17.75 -12.54
N LEU A 89 8.16 16.58 -12.99
CA LEU A 89 8.88 16.41 -14.25
C LEU A 89 8.04 16.77 -15.47
N LYS A 90 6.73 16.51 -15.43
CA LYS A 90 5.84 16.74 -16.58
C LYS A 90 5.31 18.17 -16.65
N TRP A 91 5.07 18.81 -15.52
CA TRP A 91 4.32 20.08 -15.45
C TRP A 91 5.02 21.19 -14.68
N GLY A 92 6.21 20.95 -14.12
CA GLY A 92 6.93 21.95 -13.31
C GLY A 92 6.25 22.23 -11.97
N GLY A 93 5.72 21.19 -11.32
CA GLY A 93 5.09 21.28 -9.99
C GLY A 93 6.06 21.66 -8.86
N ILE A 94 5.68 21.34 -7.63
CA ILE A 94 6.49 21.65 -6.44
C ILE A 94 7.71 20.72 -6.36
N GLY A 95 8.88 21.32 -6.11
CA GLY A 95 10.13 20.59 -5.93
C GLY A 95 10.11 19.69 -4.69
N LEU A 96 11.00 18.70 -4.65
CA LEU A 96 11.03 17.69 -3.58
C LEU A 96 11.19 18.32 -2.19
N THR A 97 12.22 19.16 -2.01
CA THR A 97 12.51 19.80 -0.72
C THR A 97 11.34 20.65 -0.23
N GLU A 98 10.78 21.49 -1.09
CA GLU A 98 9.60 22.31 -0.77
C GLU A 98 8.39 21.44 -0.45
N SER A 99 8.21 20.32 -1.16
CA SER A 99 7.12 19.39 -0.89
C SER A 99 7.24 18.79 0.50
N VAL A 100 8.44 18.35 0.91
CA VAL A 100 8.69 17.78 2.24
C VAL A 100 8.41 18.82 3.32
N GLU A 101 8.93 20.04 3.17
CA GLU A 101 8.72 21.11 4.16
C GLU A 101 7.23 21.47 4.31
N ARG A 102 6.50 21.52 3.19
CA ARG A 102 5.05 21.74 3.23
C ARG A 102 4.31 20.58 3.90
N SER A 103 4.70 19.35 3.63
CA SER A 103 4.12 18.15 4.26
C SER A 103 4.33 18.17 5.78
N LEU A 104 5.53 18.52 6.25
CA LEU A 104 5.84 18.64 7.68
C LEU A 104 4.97 19.68 8.39
N VAL A 105 4.79 20.86 7.77
CA VAL A 105 3.90 21.91 8.29
C VAL A 105 2.46 21.41 8.40
N ARG A 106 1.93 20.78 7.34
CA ARG A 106 0.55 20.25 7.33
C ARG A 106 0.34 19.17 8.37
N MET A 107 1.29 18.25 8.48
CA MET A 107 1.22 17.13 9.42
C MET A 107 1.62 17.52 10.85
N ARG A 108 2.04 18.77 11.07
CA ARG A 108 2.41 19.32 12.40
C ARG A 108 3.50 18.50 13.10
N THR A 109 4.50 18.07 12.33
CA THR A 109 5.64 17.27 12.80
C THR A 109 6.94 17.84 12.22
N ASP A 110 8.05 17.59 12.88
CA ASP A 110 9.40 17.96 12.42
C ASP A 110 10.01 16.91 11.48
N HIS A 111 9.49 15.68 11.49
CA HIS A 111 9.94 14.59 10.64
C HIS A 111 8.83 13.62 10.20
N VAL A 112 9.09 12.93 9.09
CA VAL A 112 8.35 11.72 8.67
C VAL A 112 9.21 10.48 8.87
N ASP A 113 8.58 9.37 9.22
CA ASP A 113 9.29 8.11 9.42
C ASP A 113 9.67 7.49 8.08
N VAL A 114 8.74 7.49 7.13
CA VAL A 114 8.99 6.99 5.77
C VAL A 114 8.61 8.07 4.75
N PHE A 115 9.52 8.38 3.85
CA PHE A 115 9.24 9.23 2.70
C PHE A 115 9.35 8.42 1.42
N LEU A 116 8.34 8.56 0.55
CA LEU A 116 8.25 7.79 -0.68
C LEU A 116 8.36 8.68 -1.93
N PHE A 117 9.13 8.20 -2.90
CA PHE A 117 8.89 8.61 -4.28
C PHE A 117 7.57 8.01 -4.78
N HIS A 118 6.64 8.88 -5.14
CA HIS A 118 5.32 8.46 -5.59
C HIS A 118 5.43 8.05 -7.07
N MET A 119 5.19 6.76 -7.33
CA MET A 119 5.03 6.15 -8.64
C MET A 119 6.30 6.20 -9.51
N ILE A 120 7.34 5.46 -9.11
CA ILE A 120 8.51 5.24 -9.97
C ILE A 120 8.20 4.15 -10.99
N ASP A 121 8.43 4.45 -12.27
CA ASP A 121 8.52 3.48 -13.35
C ASP A 121 9.95 3.35 -13.88
N ALA A 122 10.22 2.26 -14.61
CA ALA A 122 11.54 1.98 -15.16
C ALA A 122 12.11 3.10 -16.05
N PRO A 123 11.33 3.82 -16.89
CA PRO A 123 11.83 4.91 -17.71
C PRO A 123 12.35 6.14 -16.94
N VAL A 124 11.80 6.42 -15.75
CA VAL A 124 12.21 7.59 -14.93
C VAL A 124 13.05 7.22 -13.72
N TYR A 125 13.41 5.95 -13.58
CA TYR A 125 14.14 5.43 -12.42
C TYR A 125 15.48 6.17 -12.20
N GLU A 126 16.30 6.29 -13.25
CA GLU A 126 17.60 6.96 -13.18
C GLU A 126 17.46 8.43 -12.77
N ILE A 127 16.39 9.11 -13.19
CA ILE A 127 16.14 10.49 -12.77
C ILE A 127 15.91 10.55 -11.26
N HIS A 128 15.13 9.62 -10.69
CA HIS A 128 14.90 9.58 -9.25
C HIS A 128 16.17 9.22 -8.48
N ARG A 129 16.94 8.24 -8.97
CA ARG A 129 18.20 7.81 -8.37
C ARG A 129 19.28 8.89 -8.41
N ASP A 130 19.50 9.52 -9.56
CA ASP A 130 20.68 10.37 -9.76
C ASP A 130 20.41 11.83 -9.37
N ARG A 131 19.19 12.32 -9.58
CA ARG A 131 18.83 13.72 -9.31
C ARG A 131 18.21 13.92 -7.93
N PHE A 132 17.24 13.08 -7.55
CA PHE A 132 16.39 13.37 -6.40
C PHE A 132 16.83 12.64 -5.11
N TYR A 133 17.46 11.47 -5.21
CA TYR A 133 18.03 10.81 -4.04
C TYR A 133 19.04 11.70 -3.27
N PRO A 134 19.96 12.45 -3.91
CA PRO A 134 20.85 13.36 -3.18
C PRO A 134 20.10 14.45 -2.39
N GLU A 135 18.95 14.93 -2.87
CA GLU A 135 18.11 15.86 -2.11
C GLU A 135 17.50 15.19 -0.87
N VAL A 136 17.00 13.96 -1.01
CA VAL A 136 16.49 13.17 0.13
C VAL A 136 17.60 12.91 1.15
N ALA A 137 18.82 12.57 0.70
CA ALA A 137 19.95 12.33 1.61
C ALA A 137 20.22 13.56 2.51
N ARG A 138 20.18 14.77 1.95
CA ARG A 138 20.33 16.02 2.73
C ARG A 138 19.17 16.24 3.70
N LEU A 139 17.94 15.84 3.33
CA LEU A 139 16.79 15.90 4.24
C LEU A 139 16.86 14.86 5.35
N LYS A 140 17.47 13.69 5.12
CA LYS A 140 17.81 12.70 6.16
C LYS A 140 18.85 13.27 7.13
N GLU A 141 19.90 13.92 6.63
CA GLU A 141 20.90 14.62 7.46
C GLU A 141 20.28 15.73 8.32
N GLN A 142 19.26 16.41 7.81
CA GLN A 142 18.48 17.42 8.55
C GLN A 142 17.48 16.81 9.55
N GLY A 143 17.35 15.48 9.61
CA GLY A 143 16.39 14.78 10.48
C GLY A 143 14.93 14.84 10.02
N LYS A 144 14.64 15.42 8.84
CA LYS A 144 13.27 15.59 8.31
C LYS A 144 12.67 14.28 7.78
N ILE A 145 13.53 13.35 7.34
CA ILE A 145 13.15 12.03 6.81
C ILE A 145 13.98 10.97 7.53
N ARG A 146 13.35 9.91 8.06
CA ARG A 146 14.09 8.79 8.67
C ARG A 146 14.44 7.69 7.65
N HIS A 147 13.46 7.27 6.84
CA HIS A 147 13.62 6.20 5.85
C HIS A 147 13.12 6.62 4.47
N LEU A 148 13.72 6.04 3.43
CA LEU A 148 13.36 6.32 2.03
C LEU A 148 12.78 5.07 1.37
N GLY A 149 11.70 5.25 0.63
CA GLY A 149 11.16 4.23 -0.25
C GLY A 149 10.57 4.80 -1.52
N PHE A 150 9.85 3.94 -2.22
CA PHE A 150 9.09 4.33 -3.40
C PHE A 150 7.85 3.46 -3.57
N THR A 151 6.94 3.91 -4.44
CA THR A 151 5.71 3.18 -4.77
C THR A 151 5.73 2.75 -6.23
N GLN A 152 5.16 1.58 -6.53
CA GLN A 152 5.01 1.11 -7.91
C GLN A 152 3.99 1.92 -8.72
N THR A 153 4.03 1.77 -10.05
CA THR A 153 3.05 2.34 -10.98
C THR A 153 2.04 1.28 -11.46
N ILE A 154 1.02 0.97 -10.65
CA ILE A 154 0.08 -0.16 -10.90
C ILE A 154 -0.46 -0.20 -12.35
N LYS A 155 -0.79 0.96 -12.94
CA LYS A 155 -1.37 1.05 -14.30
C LYS A 155 -0.36 0.94 -15.42
N ARG A 156 0.86 1.46 -15.24
CA ARG A 156 1.88 1.52 -16.30
C ARG A 156 2.75 0.27 -16.29
N GLU A 157 3.05 -0.23 -15.09
CA GLU A 157 3.92 -1.37 -14.86
C GLU A 157 3.23 -2.36 -13.89
N PRO A 158 2.09 -2.97 -14.29
CA PRO A 158 1.38 -3.93 -13.44
C PRO A 158 2.21 -5.19 -13.14
N LYS A 159 3.34 -5.37 -13.84
CA LYS A 159 4.31 -6.46 -13.72
C LYS A 159 5.66 -6.00 -13.13
N PHE A 160 5.66 -4.86 -12.42
CA PHE A 160 6.70 -4.45 -11.47
C PHE A 160 8.04 -4.06 -12.11
N GLU A 161 8.08 -3.68 -13.38
CA GLU A 161 9.32 -3.40 -14.11
C GLU A 161 10.24 -2.39 -13.40
N GLY A 162 9.71 -1.25 -12.94
CA GLY A 162 10.46 -0.25 -12.17
C GLY A 162 10.88 -0.72 -10.78
N VAL A 163 10.06 -1.54 -10.12
CA VAL A 163 10.41 -2.17 -8.84
C VAL A 163 11.58 -3.13 -9.03
N MET A 164 11.53 -3.97 -10.06
CA MET A 164 12.60 -4.91 -10.38
C MET A 164 13.90 -4.19 -10.69
N LYS A 165 13.85 -3.16 -11.52
CA LYS A 165 15.01 -2.31 -11.83
C LYS A 165 15.66 -1.72 -10.57
N ALA A 166 14.85 -1.25 -9.62
CA ALA A 166 15.31 -0.70 -8.36
C ALA A 166 15.95 -1.76 -7.44
N LEU A 167 15.30 -2.91 -7.29
CA LEU A 167 15.74 -3.97 -6.37
C LEU A 167 16.93 -4.78 -6.90
N GLU A 168 17.07 -4.91 -8.22
CA GLU A 168 18.21 -5.59 -8.85
C GLU A 168 19.41 -4.65 -8.98
N GLY A 169 19.19 -3.38 -9.33
CA GLY A 169 20.24 -2.42 -9.61
C GLY A 169 20.81 -1.76 -8.35
N ASP A 170 19.94 -1.26 -7.47
CA ASP A 170 20.35 -0.41 -6.35
C ASP A 170 19.62 -0.73 -5.01
N PRO A 171 19.57 -1.99 -4.55
CA PRO A 171 18.84 -2.39 -3.33
C PRO A 171 19.37 -1.74 -2.03
N GLY A 172 20.54 -1.09 -2.08
CA GLY A 172 21.09 -0.34 -0.96
C GLY A 172 20.42 1.02 -0.73
N LEU A 173 19.74 1.58 -1.74
CA LEU A 173 19.14 2.93 -1.67
C LEU A 173 17.75 2.94 -1.03
N TRP A 174 17.10 1.79 -0.95
CA TRP A 174 15.69 1.67 -0.62
C TRP A 174 15.51 0.94 0.71
N ASP A 175 14.78 1.56 1.64
CA ASP A 175 14.39 0.98 2.92
C ASP A 175 13.01 0.32 2.83
N VAL A 176 12.11 0.88 2.01
CA VAL A 176 10.71 0.49 1.89
C VAL A 176 10.26 0.47 0.43
N VAL A 177 9.45 -0.52 0.03
CA VAL A 177 8.72 -0.53 -1.23
C VAL A 177 7.23 -0.67 -0.95
N MET A 178 6.45 0.29 -1.45
CA MET A 178 5.00 0.15 -1.50
C MET A 178 4.57 -0.45 -2.84
N LEU A 179 3.90 -1.59 -2.78
CA LEU A 179 3.50 -2.33 -3.98
C LEU A 179 2.11 -2.93 -3.82
N LYS A 180 1.51 -3.40 -4.91
CA LYS A 180 0.21 -4.10 -4.86
C LYS A 180 0.43 -5.59 -4.80
N TYR A 181 -0.16 -6.28 -3.83
CA TYR A 181 -0.18 -7.74 -3.82
C TYR A 181 -1.51 -8.25 -3.25
N GLY A 182 -2.10 -9.24 -3.89
CA GLY A 182 -3.33 -9.86 -3.41
C GLY A 182 -3.94 -10.81 -4.44
N ILE A 183 -5.19 -11.21 -4.21
CA ILE A 183 -5.93 -12.14 -5.08
C ILE A 183 -5.85 -11.71 -6.56
N MET A 184 -5.95 -10.40 -6.82
CA MET A 184 -6.02 -9.84 -8.17
C MET A 184 -4.68 -9.48 -8.81
N ASN A 185 -3.58 -9.52 -8.06
CA ASN A 185 -2.23 -9.30 -8.60
C ASN A 185 -1.21 -10.03 -7.76
N GLN A 186 -0.69 -11.14 -8.28
CA GLN A 186 0.29 -11.99 -7.59
C GLN A 186 1.72 -11.86 -8.14
N TRP A 187 1.96 -10.96 -9.11
CA TRP A 187 3.28 -10.83 -9.76
C TRP A 187 4.40 -10.51 -8.79
N ALA A 188 4.14 -9.76 -7.72
CA ALA A 188 5.14 -9.43 -6.73
C ALA A 188 5.82 -10.69 -6.15
N ALA A 189 5.07 -11.78 -5.95
CA ALA A 189 5.59 -13.03 -5.39
C ALA A 189 6.61 -13.73 -6.30
N LYS A 190 6.58 -13.47 -7.61
CA LYS A 190 7.51 -14.10 -8.56
C LYS A 190 8.96 -13.64 -8.38
N ALA A 191 9.15 -12.37 -8.03
CA ALA A 191 10.50 -11.79 -8.00
C ALA A 191 10.66 -10.62 -7.01
N ALA A 192 9.72 -9.67 -6.98
CA ALA A 192 9.84 -8.47 -6.14
C ALA A 192 9.90 -8.80 -4.63
N LEU A 193 9.00 -9.66 -4.12
CA LEU A 193 8.99 -10.07 -2.71
C LEU A 193 10.24 -10.89 -2.34
N PRO A 194 10.67 -11.91 -3.12
CA PRO A 194 11.94 -12.59 -2.89
C PRO A 194 13.16 -11.64 -2.84
N LEU A 195 13.25 -10.67 -3.75
CA LEU A 195 14.34 -9.69 -3.74
C LEU A 195 14.27 -8.76 -2.53
N ALA A 196 13.08 -8.25 -2.19
CA ALA A 196 12.91 -7.43 -1.00
C ALA A 196 13.32 -8.18 0.26
N LYS A 197 12.97 -9.47 0.37
CA LYS A 197 13.39 -10.32 1.50
C LYS A 197 14.90 -10.52 1.53
N LYS A 198 15.51 -10.84 0.38
CA LYS A 198 16.97 -10.99 0.25
C LYS A 198 17.72 -9.75 0.70
N HIS A 199 17.15 -8.57 0.48
CA HIS A 199 17.73 -7.29 0.82
C HIS A 199 17.20 -6.68 2.13
N ASP A 200 16.35 -7.37 2.89
CA ASP A 200 15.72 -6.84 4.11
C ASP A 200 15.04 -5.46 3.87
N ILE A 201 14.23 -5.37 2.82
CA ILE A 201 13.45 -4.18 2.45
C ILE A 201 12.03 -4.37 2.93
N GLY A 202 11.49 -3.36 3.63
CA GLY A 202 10.12 -3.39 4.16
C GLY A 202 9.09 -3.31 3.04
N ILE A 203 8.01 -4.09 3.13
CA ILE A 203 6.93 -4.07 2.15
C ILE A 203 5.65 -3.50 2.77
N VAL A 204 5.16 -2.44 2.14
CA VAL A 204 3.84 -1.85 2.39
C VAL A 204 2.91 -2.26 1.26
N ASN A 205 1.94 -3.12 1.52
CA ASN A 205 1.03 -3.59 0.48
C ASN A 205 -0.22 -2.73 0.40
N MET A 206 -0.37 -2.06 -0.74
CA MET A 206 -1.55 -1.27 -1.06
C MET A 206 -2.53 -2.06 -1.92
N ALA A 207 -3.79 -1.63 -1.92
CA ALA A 207 -4.78 -2.06 -2.92
C ALA A 207 -5.13 -3.57 -2.87
N VAL A 208 -5.10 -4.17 -1.67
CA VAL A 208 -5.50 -5.57 -1.43
C VAL A 208 -6.96 -5.82 -1.82
N VAL A 209 -7.85 -4.89 -1.48
CA VAL A 209 -9.25 -4.85 -1.92
C VAL A 209 -9.46 -3.59 -2.77
N ARG A 210 -9.89 -3.78 -4.02
CA ARG A 210 -10.16 -2.74 -5.01
C ARG A 210 -11.47 -3.01 -5.74
N THR A 211 -11.86 -2.05 -6.57
CA THR A 211 -13.13 -2.05 -7.29
C THR A 211 -13.38 -3.36 -8.01
N THR A 212 -12.40 -3.92 -8.73
CA THR A 212 -12.62 -5.16 -9.49
C THR A 212 -13.03 -6.32 -8.57
N LEU A 213 -12.45 -6.45 -7.38
CA LEU A 213 -12.81 -7.54 -6.45
C LEU A 213 -14.22 -7.39 -5.84
N THR A 214 -14.73 -6.16 -5.78
CA THR A 214 -16.02 -5.86 -5.14
C THR A 214 -17.16 -5.58 -6.11
N ASP A 215 -16.87 -5.48 -7.41
CA ASP A 215 -17.84 -5.22 -8.47
C ASP A 215 -17.97 -6.44 -9.38
N PRO A 216 -19.11 -7.16 -9.36
CA PRO A 216 -19.31 -8.37 -10.16
C PRO A 216 -19.17 -8.16 -11.67
N VAL A 217 -19.46 -6.96 -12.19
CA VAL A 217 -19.30 -6.66 -13.62
C VAL A 217 -17.83 -6.53 -13.95
N ALA A 218 -17.10 -5.69 -13.21
CA ALA A 218 -15.67 -5.50 -13.41
C ALA A 218 -14.87 -6.80 -13.18
N MET A 219 -15.31 -7.64 -12.22
CA MET A 219 -14.71 -8.96 -11.99
C MET A 219 -14.87 -9.86 -13.23
N ARG A 220 -16.08 -9.94 -13.79
CA ARG A 220 -16.36 -10.77 -14.97
C ARG A 220 -15.51 -10.35 -16.16
N GLU A 221 -15.47 -9.04 -16.44
CA GLU A 221 -14.62 -8.47 -17.50
C GLU A 221 -13.14 -8.82 -17.29
N ARG A 222 -12.64 -8.70 -16.06
CA ARG A 222 -11.24 -9.06 -15.73
C ARG A 222 -10.95 -10.55 -15.95
N LEU A 223 -11.85 -11.43 -15.55
CA LEU A 223 -11.69 -12.88 -15.74
C LEU A 223 -11.72 -13.24 -17.24
N ASP A 224 -12.59 -12.61 -18.03
CA ASP A 224 -12.66 -12.83 -19.48
C ASP A 224 -11.38 -12.35 -20.19
N GLU A 225 -10.84 -11.18 -19.81
CA GLU A 225 -9.54 -10.71 -20.28
C GLU A 225 -8.43 -11.71 -19.98
N TRP A 226 -8.35 -12.22 -18.74
CA TRP A 226 -7.33 -13.18 -18.33
C TRP A 226 -7.47 -14.55 -19.00
N ARG A 227 -8.68 -14.98 -19.36
CA ARG A 227 -8.87 -16.20 -20.16
C ARG A 227 -8.41 -15.98 -21.60
N ALA A 228 -8.72 -14.81 -22.17
CA ALA A 228 -8.37 -14.48 -23.54
C ALA A 228 -6.85 -14.37 -23.75
N ASP A 229 -6.10 -13.83 -22.78
CA ASP A 229 -4.65 -13.68 -22.84
C ASP A 229 -3.86 -14.87 -22.24
N GLY A 230 -4.56 -15.86 -21.69
CA GLY A 230 -3.97 -17.06 -21.10
C GLY A 230 -3.36 -16.87 -19.70
N THR A 231 -3.66 -15.75 -19.02
CA THR A 231 -3.28 -15.50 -17.62
C THR A 231 -3.90 -16.54 -16.67
N ILE A 232 -5.12 -17.01 -16.95
CA ILE A 232 -5.78 -18.13 -16.25
C ILE A 232 -6.28 -19.17 -17.25
N SER A 233 -6.54 -20.40 -16.78
CA SER A 233 -7.13 -21.45 -17.63
C SER A 233 -8.59 -21.10 -17.99
N SER A 234 -9.08 -21.61 -19.12
CA SER A 234 -10.43 -21.33 -19.61
C SER A 234 -11.54 -21.86 -18.70
N ASP A 235 -11.23 -22.84 -17.85
CA ASP A 235 -12.14 -23.44 -16.88
C ASP A 235 -12.00 -22.85 -15.45
N ALA A 236 -11.01 -21.99 -15.20
CA ALA A 236 -10.81 -21.36 -13.90
C ALA A 236 -11.91 -20.34 -13.58
N LEU A 237 -12.33 -20.34 -12.30
CA LEU A 237 -13.18 -19.31 -11.69
C LEU A 237 -14.47 -19.03 -12.50
N ASN A 238 -15.13 -20.08 -12.97
CA ASN A 238 -16.40 -19.99 -13.69
C ASN A 238 -17.59 -19.75 -12.76
N GLY A 239 -18.65 -19.16 -13.32
CA GLY A 239 -19.89 -18.85 -12.60
C GLY A 239 -20.00 -17.40 -12.14
N ASP A 240 -21.12 -17.06 -11.50
CA ASP A 240 -21.42 -15.70 -11.07
C ASP A 240 -20.72 -15.28 -9.77
N ALA A 241 -20.17 -16.25 -9.03
CA ALA A 241 -19.52 -16.03 -7.73
C ALA A 241 -18.17 -16.79 -7.66
N PRO A 242 -17.14 -16.32 -8.38
CA PRO A 242 -15.89 -17.06 -8.60
C PRO A 242 -15.07 -17.35 -7.32
N PHE A 243 -15.37 -16.64 -6.22
CA PHE A 243 -14.61 -16.68 -4.96
C PHE A 243 -15.44 -17.12 -3.76
N ASP A 244 -16.71 -17.55 -3.92
CA ASP A 244 -17.56 -17.95 -2.79
C ASP A 244 -17.00 -19.15 -2.03
N TRP A 245 -16.19 -19.98 -2.69
CA TRP A 245 -15.48 -21.08 -2.05
C TRP A 245 -14.46 -20.62 -1.00
N LEU A 246 -14.04 -19.35 -1.00
CA LEU A 246 -13.23 -18.77 0.07
C LEU A 246 -14.05 -18.48 1.33
N VAL A 247 -15.38 -18.37 1.21
CA VAL A 247 -16.27 -18.03 2.32
C VAL A 247 -16.73 -19.34 2.97
N ASP A 248 -15.79 -19.97 3.67
CA ASP A 248 -16.02 -21.21 4.41
C ASP A 248 -15.35 -21.15 5.79
N GLY A 249 -15.89 -21.90 6.75
CA GLY A 249 -15.36 -22.00 8.10
C GLY A 249 -15.25 -20.65 8.82
N ASP A 250 -14.01 -20.18 9.04
CA ASP A 250 -13.71 -18.95 9.76
C ASP A 250 -13.55 -17.72 8.85
N VAL A 251 -13.77 -17.84 7.54
CA VAL A 251 -13.66 -16.75 6.58
C VAL A 251 -15.06 -16.19 6.28
N GLY A 252 -15.35 -14.97 6.74
CA GLY A 252 -16.69 -14.38 6.64
C GLY A 252 -17.01 -13.69 5.32
N SER A 253 -16.00 -13.37 4.50
CA SER A 253 -16.20 -12.70 3.22
C SER A 253 -14.98 -12.80 2.30
N VAL A 254 -15.18 -12.58 0.99
CA VAL A 254 -14.09 -12.46 0.01
C VAL A 254 -13.15 -11.29 0.34
N ALA A 255 -13.66 -10.20 0.92
CA ALA A 255 -12.83 -9.07 1.34
C ALA A 255 -11.90 -9.45 2.50
N GLU A 256 -12.41 -10.17 3.50
CA GLU A 256 -11.60 -10.75 4.58
C GLU A 256 -10.53 -11.69 3.99
N ALA A 257 -10.92 -12.59 3.08
CA ALA A 257 -9.99 -13.51 2.44
C ALA A 257 -8.86 -12.77 1.71
N ALA A 258 -9.19 -11.68 1.01
CA ALA A 258 -8.21 -10.86 0.32
C ALA A 258 -7.21 -10.22 1.29
N TYR A 259 -7.66 -9.65 2.41
CA TYR A 259 -6.76 -9.10 3.44
C TYR A 259 -5.84 -10.18 4.02
N ARG A 260 -6.41 -11.33 4.44
CA ARG A 260 -5.64 -12.45 5.00
C ARG A 260 -4.61 -12.97 4.00
N PHE A 261 -4.99 -13.16 2.73
CA PHE A 261 -4.07 -13.58 1.67
C PHE A 261 -2.98 -12.55 1.38
N GLY A 262 -3.35 -11.27 1.22
CA GLY A 262 -2.43 -10.18 0.90
C GLY A 262 -1.44 -9.87 2.01
N ALA A 263 -1.78 -10.19 3.26
CA ALA A 263 -0.93 -9.99 4.43
C ALA A 263 -0.01 -11.19 4.75
N ALA A 264 -0.33 -12.39 4.26
CA ALA A 264 0.35 -13.62 4.68
C ALA A 264 1.75 -13.82 4.07
N GLN A 265 2.06 -13.15 2.96
CA GLN A 265 3.34 -13.36 2.26
C GLN A 265 4.53 -12.80 3.04
N ASP A 266 5.68 -13.43 2.92
CA ASP A 266 6.96 -12.92 3.45
C ASP A 266 7.70 -12.19 2.31
N PRO A 267 8.15 -10.92 2.45
CA PRO A 267 8.35 -10.15 3.69
C PRO A 267 7.30 -9.05 3.96
N MET A 268 6.01 -9.37 3.85
CA MET A 268 4.93 -8.40 4.04
C MET A 268 4.95 -7.78 5.44
N SER A 269 5.23 -6.48 5.53
CA SER A 269 5.32 -5.77 6.81
C SER A 269 3.96 -5.21 7.23
N THR A 270 3.21 -4.63 6.31
CA THR A 270 1.86 -4.09 6.57
C THR A 270 1.00 -4.11 5.31
N VAL A 271 -0.33 -4.15 5.48
CA VAL A 271 -1.33 -3.96 4.41
C VAL A 271 -2.15 -2.70 4.68
N LEU A 272 -2.39 -1.89 3.65
CA LEU A 272 -3.14 -0.65 3.79
C LEU A 272 -4.64 -0.86 3.59
N THR A 273 -5.44 -0.36 4.53
CA THR A 273 -6.87 -0.14 4.34
C THR A 273 -7.14 1.33 4.03
N GLY A 274 -8.04 1.58 3.08
CA GLY A 274 -8.45 2.93 2.65
C GLY A 274 -9.95 3.15 2.76
N THR A 275 -10.52 2.82 3.92
CA THR A 275 -11.96 2.88 4.17
C THR A 275 -12.39 4.18 4.84
N SER A 276 -13.61 4.61 4.52
CA SER A 276 -14.36 5.67 5.20
C SER A 276 -15.63 5.12 5.87
N ASN A 277 -15.62 3.85 6.26
CA ASN A 277 -16.65 3.17 7.05
C ASN A 277 -15.97 2.50 8.26
N ILE A 278 -16.47 2.78 9.47
CA ILE A 278 -15.90 2.29 10.74
C ILE A 278 -16.08 0.78 10.85
N GLU A 279 -17.24 0.26 10.46
CA GLU A 279 -17.52 -1.18 10.49
C GLU A 279 -16.55 -1.93 9.57
N HIS A 280 -16.23 -1.35 8.40
CA HIS A 280 -15.21 -1.92 7.52
C HIS A 280 -13.82 -1.87 8.16
N LEU A 281 -13.47 -0.77 8.85
CA LEU A 281 -12.17 -0.66 9.53
C LEU A 281 -12.02 -1.76 10.60
N GLU A 282 -13.04 -1.91 11.45
CA GLU A 282 -13.09 -2.93 12.50
C GLU A 282 -13.05 -4.34 11.93
N ALA A 283 -13.84 -4.60 10.88
CA ALA A 283 -13.84 -5.89 10.20
C ALA A 283 -12.48 -6.23 9.57
N ASN A 284 -11.79 -5.24 8.98
CA ASN A 284 -10.46 -5.45 8.39
C ASN A 284 -9.39 -5.73 9.46
N VAL A 285 -9.48 -5.10 10.63
CA VAL A 285 -8.60 -5.42 11.78
C VAL A 285 -8.87 -6.86 12.24
N ALA A 286 -10.14 -7.19 12.50
CA ALA A 286 -10.53 -8.52 12.97
C ALA A 286 -10.14 -9.63 11.98
N ALA A 287 -10.26 -9.36 10.67
CA ALA A 287 -9.83 -10.27 9.61
C ALA A 287 -8.36 -10.66 9.73
N LEU A 288 -7.47 -9.69 9.98
CA LEU A 288 -6.04 -9.93 10.08
C LEU A 288 -5.63 -10.57 11.40
N GLU A 289 -6.37 -10.32 12.48
CA GLU A 289 -6.14 -10.98 13.77
C GLU A 289 -6.47 -12.48 13.76
N ARG A 290 -7.26 -12.95 12.78
CA ARG A 290 -7.50 -14.38 12.55
C ARG A 290 -6.30 -15.11 11.90
N GLY A 291 -5.30 -14.36 11.44
CA GLY A 291 -4.12 -14.91 10.79
C GLY A 291 -4.34 -15.26 9.31
N PRO A 292 -3.46 -16.06 8.70
CA PRO A 292 -3.52 -16.39 7.28
C PRO A 292 -4.77 -17.20 6.94
N LEU A 293 -5.12 -17.25 5.64
CA LEU A 293 -6.12 -18.19 5.13
C LEU A 293 -5.70 -19.65 5.39
N PRO A 294 -6.65 -20.60 5.39
CA PRO A 294 -6.30 -22.02 5.31
C PRO A 294 -5.33 -22.29 4.15
N ASP A 295 -4.31 -23.11 4.39
CA ASP A 295 -3.24 -23.38 3.41
C ASP A 295 -3.79 -23.90 2.08
N ALA A 296 -4.85 -24.72 2.12
CA ALA A 296 -5.52 -25.24 0.92
C ALA A 296 -6.11 -24.12 0.05
N ASP A 297 -6.73 -23.12 0.68
CA ASP A 297 -7.35 -21.99 -0.03
C ASP A 297 -6.30 -21.04 -0.59
N ALA A 298 -5.26 -20.75 0.20
CA ALA A 298 -4.13 -19.96 -0.25
C ALA A 298 -3.39 -20.63 -1.42
N ALA A 299 -3.15 -21.94 -1.34
CA ALA A 299 -2.54 -22.71 -2.42
C ALA A 299 -3.40 -22.71 -3.69
N ARG A 300 -4.71 -22.88 -3.55
CA ARG A 300 -5.66 -22.83 -4.68
C ARG A 300 -5.69 -21.45 -5.33
N LEU A 301 -5.63 -20.37 -4.56
CA LEU A 301 -5.49 -19.01 -5.09
C LEU A 301 -4.20 -18.86 -5.91
N VAL A 302 -3.07 -19.39 -5.44
CA VAL A 302 -1.79 -19.32 -6.17
C VAL A 302 -1.83 -20.17 -7.44
N GLU A 303 -2.41 -21.36 -7.38
CA GLU A 303 -2.58 -22.24 -8.55
C GLU A 303 -3.42 -21.58 -9.64
N LEU A 304 -4.56 -21.01 -9.28
CA LEU A 304 -5.49 -20.41 -10.24
C LEU A 304 -5.02 -19.03 -10.74
N LEU A 305 -4.36 -18.24 -9.89
CA LEU A 305 -4.13 -16.82 -10.10
C LEU A 305 -2.66 -16.39 -9.96
N GLY A 306 -1.70 -17.32 -9.92
CA GLY A 306 -0.26 -16.97 -9.84
C GLY A 306 0.25 -16.15 -11.05
N GLY A 307 -0.47 -16.19 -12.17
CA GLY A 307 -0.23 -15.33 -13.34
C GLY A 307 -0.91 -13.96 -13.30
N SER A 308 -1.85 -13.75 -12.36
CA SER A 308 -2.77 -12.62 -12.34
C SER A 308 -2.09 -11.28 -12.17
N TRP A 309 -2.53 -10.30 -12.94
CA TRP A 309 -2.15 -8.89 -12.82
C TRP A 309 -3.39 -8.02 -13.01
N SER A 310 -3.46 -6.91 -12.29
CA SER A 310 -4.58 -5.98 -12.43
C SER A 310 -4.14 -4.52 -12.32
N PRO A 311 -4.55 -3.64 -13.26
CA PRO A 311 -4.18 -2.23 -13.29
C PRO A 311 -5.02 -1.35 -12.33
N ASP A 312 -5.96 -1.93 -11.58
CA ASP A 312 -6.90 -1.24 -10.68
C ASP A 312 -6.35 -0.90 -9.27
#